data_AF-A0A4Z2B9E8-F1
#
_entry.id   AF-A0A4Z2B9E8-F1
#
_cell.length_a   1.000
_cell.length_b   1.000
_cell.length_c   1.000
_cell.angle_alpha   90.00
_cell.angle_beta   90.00
_cell.angle_gamma   90.00
#
_symmetry.space_group_name_H-M   'P 1'
#
loop_
_entity.id
_entity.type
_entity.pdbx_description
1 polymer ?
#
loop_
_entity_poly.entity_id
_entity_poly.type
_entity_poly.pdbx_seq_one_letter_code
_entity_poly.pdbx_strand_id
1 'polypeptide(L)'
;MAKGAFYDALRQYKESRKITLPISRPERKQVIRVAKNFILKEGQLFYTGPNRQYMRLVVQSDAHKEAVLQECHSDPCTGKHNGIRSTRNTVVSTYYWSTITEDVNDWLNRRIFKALNIKRVVTCAHHPETYDPIKKTNQNIKDALGKYANEPEDDWDLHLQAVVYGINTAKQVPTAETPVLSFFPKTPPNSRGQQHLSHGEHLGHGRR
;
A
#
# COMPACT_ATOMS: atom_id res chain seq x y z
N MET A 1 3.44 -20.33 18.20
CA MET A 1 2.32 -19.89 19.06
C MET A 1 1.41 -18.90 18.35
N ALA A 2 0.09 -18.98 18.54
CA ALA A 2 -0.79 -17.84 18.28
C ALA A 2 -0.44 -16.68 19.24
N LYS A 3 -0.32 -15.45 18.74
CA LYS A 3 0.16 -14.30 19.54
C LYS A 3 -0.72 -14.01 20.78
N GLY A 4 -2.01 -14.34 20.74
CA GLY A 4 -2.91 -14.22 21.90
C GLY A 4 -2.45 -15.07 23.09
N ALA A 5 -2.19 -16.36 22.85
CA ALA A 5 -1.75 -17.30 23.90
C ALA A 5 -0.44 -16.89 24.59
N PHE A 6 0.41 -16.11 23.91
CA PHE A 6 1.65 -15.57 24.49
C PHE A 6 1.38 -14.52 25.57
N TYR A 7 0.49 -13.57 25.28
CA TYR A 7 0.14 -12.51 26.21
C TYR A 7 -0.75 -13.01 27.36
N ASP A 8 -1.57 -14.03 27.11
CA ASP A 8 -2.31 -14.75 28.16
C ASP A 8 -1.36 -15.47 29.13
N ALA A 9 -0.32 -16.13 28.61
CA ALA A 9 0.71 -16.74 29.44
C ALA A 9 1.50 -15.71 30.26
N LEU A 10 1.78 -14.53 29.68
CA LEU A 10 2.39 -13.42 30.42
C LEU A 10 1.50 -12.93 31.57
N ARG A 11 0.20 -12.80 31.33
CA ARG A 11 -0.78 -12.39 32.34
C ARG A 11 -0.84 -13.41 33.48
N GLN A 12 -1.02 -14.70 33.18
CA GLN A 12 -1.02 -15.77 34.18
C GLN A 12 0.28 -15.79 35.00
N TYR A 13 1.42 -15.67 34.33
CA TYR A 13 2.72 -15.66 35.00
C TYR A 13 2.88 -14.46 35.95
N LYS A 14 2.35 -13.29 35.57
CA LYS A 14 2.42 -12.09 36.41
C LYS A 14 1.50 -12.15 37.62
N GLU A 15 0.34 -12.78 37.47
CA GLU A 15 -0.66 -12.91 38.53
C GLU A 15 -0.32 -14.03 39.52
N SER A 16 0.01 -15.21 39.02
CA SER A 16 0.12 -16.43 39.85
C SER A 16 1.53 -17.00 39.98
N ARG A 17 2.51 -16.43 39.25
CA ARG A 17 3.87 -16.99 39.05
C ARG A 17 3.88 -18.39 38.46
N LYS A 18 2.73 -18.90 37.99
CA LYS A 18 2.57 -20.18 37.30
C LYS A 18 2.05 -19.91 35.89
N ILE A 19 2.35 -20.84 34.99
CA ILE A 19 1.77 -20.86 33.64
C ILE A 19 1.10 -22.22 33.52
N THR A 20 -0.22 -22.24 33.34
CA THR A 20 -1.02 -23.46 33.21
C THR A 20 -1.36 -23.77 31.76
N LEU A 21 -1.18 -22.79 30.85
CA LEU A 21 -1.39 -22.95 29.42
C LEU A 21 -0.46 -24.04 28.82
N PRO A 22 -0.96 -24.82 27.83
CA PRO A 22 -0.19 -25.86 27.15
C PRO A 22 0.79 -25.24 26.15
N ILE A 23 1.87 -24.63 26.68
CA ILE A 23 2.94 -24.02 25.88
C ILE A 23 4.22 -24.84 25.98
N SER A 24 5.01 -24.85 24.90
CA SER A 24 6.27 -25.61 24.85
C SER A 24 7.29 -25.07 25.87
N ARG A 25 8.26 -25.90 26.26
CA ARG A 25 9.35 -25.50 27.18
C ARG A 25 10.13 -24.26 26.69
N PRO A 26 10.49 -24.12 25.40
CA PRO A 26 11.15 -22.92 24.89
C PRO A 26 10.27 -21.66 25.02
N GLU A 27 8.99 -21.78 24.70
CA GLU A 27 8.03 -20.67 24.81
C GLU A 27 7.85 -20.23 26.26
N ARG A 28 7.77 -21.18 27.20
CA ARG A 28 7.74 -20.88 28.64
C ARG A 28 8.97 -20.11 29.10
N LYS A 29 10.18 -20.55 28.69
CA LYS A 29 11.42 -19.83 28.99
C LYS A 29 11.39 -18.42 28.41
N GLN A 30 10.85 -18.25 27.21
CA GLN A 30 10.71 -16.94 26.57
C GLN A 30 9.78 -16.01 27.36
N VAL A 31 8.59 -16.49 27.74
CA VAL A 31 7.62 -15.73 28.55
C VAL A 31 8.28 -15.24 29.85
N ILE A 32 8.96 -16.14 30.58
CA ILE A 32 9.65 -15.80 31.83
C ILE A 32 10.75 -14.77 31.59
N ARG A 33 11.55 -14.94 30.53
CA ARG A 33 12.65 -14.04 30.17
C ARG A 33 12.16 -12.63 29.87
N VAL A 34 11.07 -12.48 29.11
CA VAL A 34 10.54 -11.17 28.72
C VAL A 34 9.64 -10.55 29.77
N ALA A 35 9.13 -11.33 30.73
CA ALA A 35 8.18 -10.88 31.74
C ALA A 35 8.67 -9.64 32.52
N LYS A 36 9.99 -9.46 32.70
CA LYS A 36 10.56 -8.29 33.37
C LYS A 36 10.24 -6.94 32.70
N ASN A 37 9.88 -6.96 31.41
CA ASN A 37 9.50 -5.79 30.61
C ASN A 37 7.98 -5.52 30.64
N PHE A 38 7.22 -6.27 31.45
CA PHE A 38 5.78 -6.13 31.58
C PHE A 38 5.37 -5.97 33.04
N ILE A 39 4.25 -5.28 33.27
CA ILE A 39 3.64 -5.09 34.58
C ILE A 39 2.16 -5.43 34.48
N LEU A 40 1.61 -6.08 35.50
CA LEU A 40 0.16 -6.32 35.62
C LEU A 40 -0.36 -5.33 36.66
N LYS A 41 -1.33 -4.48 36.27
CA LYS A 41 -1.97 -3.50 37.15
C LYS A 41 -3.47 -3.54 36.89
N GLU A 42 -4.28 -3.67 37.94
CA GLU A 42 -5.76 -3.69 37.83
C GLU A 42 -6.27 -4.72 36.82
N GLY A 43 -5.63 -5.89 36.75
CA GLY A 43 -5.97 -6.93 35.78
C GLY A 43 -5.63 -6.57 34.33
N GLN A 44 -4.91 -5.48 34.05
CA GLN A 44 -4.43 -5.10 32.73
C GLN A 44 -2.92 -5.27 32.61
N LEU A 45 -2.48 -5.76 31.45
CA LEU A 45 -1.06 -5.97 31.17
C LEU A 45 -0.49 -4.71 30.49
N PHE A 46 0.59 -4.17 31.03
CA PHE A 46 1.32 -3.03 30.50
C PHE A 46 2.71 -3.46 30.06
N TYR A 47 3.15 -2.97 28.91
CA TYR A 47 4.52 -3.06 28.44
C TYR A 47 5.30 -1.84 28.91
N THR A 48 6.43 -2.06 29.58
CA THR A 48 7.31 -1.00 30.07
C THR A 48 8.59 -0.85 29.25
N GLY A 49 8.87 -1.81 28.39
CA GLY A 49 10.16 -1.92 27.72
C GLY A 49 11.33 -2.20 28.67
N PRO A 50 12.54 -2.34 28.10
CA PRO A 50 13.75 -2.64 28.86
C PRO A 50 14.15 -1.50 29.81
N ASN A 51 13.92 -0.25 29.41
CA ASN A 51 14.31 0.94 30.17
C ASN A 51 13.20 1.46 31.10
N ARG A 52 12.02 0.82 31.11
CA ARG A 52 10.85 1.18 31.95
C ARG A 52 10.34 2.63 31.81
N GLN A 53 10.69 3.31 30.72
CA GLN A 53 10.36 4.72 30.53
C GLN A 53 8.90 4.98 30.15
N TYR A 54 8.25 4.02 29.49
CA TYR A 54 6.89 4.23 28.95
C TYR A 54 6.00 3.07 29.37
N MET A 55 4.86 3.37 29.99
CA MET A 55 3.83 2.38 30.30
C MET A 55 2.80 2.35 29.19
N ARG A 56 2.78 1.25 28.42
CA ARG A 56 1.89 1.08 27.28
C ARG A 56 0.93 -0.06 27.51
N LEU A 57 -0.37 0.17 27.30
CA LEU A 57 -1.38 -0.87 27.48
C LEU A 57 -1.23 -1.95 26.39
N VAL A 58 -1.17 -3.22 26.79
CA VAL A 58 -1.07 -4.34 25.86
C VAL A 58 -2.45 -4.70 25.32
N VAL A 59 -2.64 -4.52 24.01
CA VAL A 59 -3.90 -4.80 23.32
C VAL A 59 -3.78 -6.12 22.56
N GLN A 60 -4.72 -7.04 22.78
CA GLN A 60 -4.63 -8.42 22.28
C GLN A 60 -5.74 -8.80 21.30
N SER A 61 -6.96 -8.29 21.53
CA SER A 61 -8.12 -8.55 20.67
C SER A 61 -8.09 -7.66 19.43
N ASP A 62 -8.36 -8.23 18.26
CA ASP A 62 -8.43 -7.47 17.01
C ASP A 62 -9.53 -6.41 17.04
N ALA A 63 -10.66 -6.69 17.71
CA ALA A 63 -11.72 -5.69 17.91
C ALA A 63 -11.24 -4.51 18.76
N HIS A 64 -10.42 -4.77 19.79
CA HIS A 64 -9.88 -3.71 20.63
C HIS A 64 -8.78 -2.91 19.90
N LYS A 65 -7.96 -3.57 19.05
CA LYS A 65 -7.02 -2.86 18.18
C LYS A 65 -7.76 -1.90 17.25
N GLU A 66 -8.82 -2.37 16.58
CA GLU A 66 -9.62 -1.53 15.68
C GLU A 66 -10.22 -0.30 16.41
N ALA A 67 -10.75 -0.50 17.62
CA ALA A 67 -11.28 0.59 18.44
C ALA A 67 -10.22 1.64 18.78
N VAL A 68 -9.04 1.20 19.24
CA VAL A 68 -7.91 2.08 19.55
C VAL A 68 -7.45 2.86 18.32
N LEU A 69 -7.33 2.20 17.17
CA LEU A 69 -6.94 2.84 15.91
C LEU A 69 -7.96 3.89 15.48
N GLN A 70 -9.26 3.59 15.60
CA GLN A 70 -10.33 4.52 15.31
C GLN A 70 -10.30 5.75 16.22
N GLU A 71 -10.14 5.55 17.53
CA GLU A 71 -10.09 6.61 18.53
C GLU A 71 -8.92 7.54 18.27
N CYS A 72 -7.70 6.99 18.16
CA CYS A 72 -6.49 7.77 17.90
C CYS A 72 -6.50 8.49 16.53
N HIS A 73 -7.25 7.99 15.55
CA HIS A 73 -7.43 8.66 14.26
C HIS A 73 -8.50 9.75 14.29
N SER A 74 -9.51 9.63 15.17
CA SER A 74 -10.63 10.56 15.25
C SER A 74 -10.42 11.67 16.28
N ASP A 75 -9.33 11.59 17.06
CA ASP A 75 -9.04 12.52 18.15
C ASP A 75 -8.87 13.97 17.65
N PRO A 76 -9.84 14.87 17.93
CA PRO A 76 -9.78 16.26 17.52
C PRO A 76 -8.63 17.03 18.19
N CYS A 77 -8.14 16.57 19.34
CA CYS A 77 -7.06 17.20 20.09
C CYS A 77 -5.68 17.01 19.44
N THR A 78 -5.52 16.06 18.51
CA THR A 78 -4.24 15.82 17.82
C THR A 78 -3.92 16.83 16.71
N GLY A 79 -4.83 17.79 16.47
CA GLY A 79 -4.56 19.05 15.78
C GLY A 79 -4.09 18.93 14.33
N LYS A 80 -5.00 19.12 13.36
CA LYS A 80 -4.75 19.39 11.91
C LYS A 80 -3.82 18.43 11.13
N HIS A 81 -3.19 17.45 11.76
CA HIS A 81 -2.23 16.52 11.15
C HIS A 81 -2.71 15.07 11.30
N ASN A 82 -3.85 14.74 10.70
CA ASN A 82 -4.43 13.38 10.66
C ASN A 82 -3.66 12.43 9.71
N GLY A 83 -2.36 12.67 9.54
CA GLY A 83 -1.49 11.86 8.70
C GLY A 83 -1.03 10.59 9.40
N ILE A 84 -0.65 9.60 8.60
CA ILE A 84 -0.20 8.26 9.06
C ILE A 84 0.80 8.34 10.23
N ARG A 85 1.76 9.26 10.14
CA ARG A 85 2.81 9.45 11.15
C ARG A 85 2.25 9.91 12.50
N SER A 86 1.25 10.79 12.50
CA SER A 86 0.66 11.33 13.73
C SER A 86 -0.11 10.25 14.47
N THR A 87 -1.07 9.60 13.80
CA THR A 87 -1.85 8.48 14.35
C THR A 87 -0.95 7.37 14.88
N ARG A 88 0.10 7.01 14.12
CA ARG A 88 1.09 6.01 14.57
C ARG A 88 1.81 6.44 15.84
N ASN A 89 2.29 7.69 15.92
CA ASN A 89 3.02 8.16 17.10
C ASN A 89 2.12 8.15 18.34
N THR A 90 0.87 8.58 18.22
CA THR A 90 -0.13 8.53 19.30
C THR A 90 -0.35 7.10 19.77
N VAL A 91 -0.67 6.19 18.84
CA VAL A 91 -0.93 4.77 19.14
C VAL A 91 0.26 4.10 19.82
N VAL A 92 1.47 4.31 19.29
CA VAL A 92 2.70 3.70 19.84
C VAL A 92 3.11 4.31 21.18
N SER A 93 2.72 5.55 21.48
CA SER A 93 3.01 6.18 22.77
C SER A 93 2.21 5.57 23.92
N THR A 94 0.98 5.15 23.65
CA THR A 94 0.00 4.72 24.68
C THR A 94 -0.24 3.21 24.69
N TYR A 95 -0.12 2.54 23.55
CA TYR A 95 -0.48 1.13 23.39
C TYR A 95 0.70 0.28 22.90
N TYR A 96 0.58 -1.03 23.08
CA TYR A 96 1.59 -1.98 22.64
C TYR A 96 0.98 -3.28 22.13
N TRP A 97 1.47 -3.72 20.96
CA TRP A 97 1.42 -5.10 20.51
C TRP A 97 2.56 -5.33 19.51
N SER A 98 2.90 -6.59 19.24
CA SER A 98 4.10 -6.94 18.47
C SER A 98 4.17 -6.38 17.04
N THR A 99 3.02 -6.09 16.41
CA THR A 99 2.90 -5.64 15.01
C THR A 99 2.21 -4.28 14.91
N ILE A 100 2.33 -3.47 15.97
CA ILE A 100 1.63 -2.17 16.07
C ILE A 100 1.91 -1.26 14.88
N THR A 101 3.14 -1.23 14.39
CA THR A 101 3.50 -0.39 13.25
C THR A 101 2.89 -0.91 11.95
N GLU A 102 2.98 -2.21 11.69
CA GLU A 102 2.42 -2.85 10.48
C GLU A 102 0.89 -2.74 10.47
N ASP A 103 0.24 -3.03 11.60
CA ASP A 103 -1.20 -3.02 11.73
C ASP A 103 -1.76 -1.59 11.58
N VAL A 104 -1.10 -0.58 12.17
CA VAL A 104 -1.46 0.84 11.96
C VAL A 104 -1.35 1.21 10.48
N ASN A 105 -0.24 0.85 9.82
CA ASN A 105 -0.03 1.18 8.41
C ASN A 105 -1.05 0.49 7.50
N ASP A 106 -1.32 -0.79 7.73
CA ASP A 106 -2.29 -1.55 6.93
C ASP A 106 -3.71 -0.99 7.13
N TRP A 107 -4.08 -0.68 8.37
CA TRP A 107 -5.37 -0.06 8.70
C TRP A 107 -5.56 1.28 7.97
N LEU A 108 -4.58 2.17 8.04
CA LEU A 108 -4.61 3.47 7.36
C LEU A 108 -4.68 3.32 5.85
N ASN A 109 -3.85 2.44 5.28
CA ASN A 109 -3.85 2.17 3.84
C ASN A 109 -5.20 1.64 3.35
N ARG A 110 -5.81 0.68 4.07
CA ARG A 110 -7.15 0.19 3.73
C ARG A 110 -8.18 1.32 3.69
N ARG A 111 -8.09 2.28 4.62
CA ARG A 111 -8.99 3.45 4.63
C ARG A 111 -8.77 4.37 3.45
N ILE A 112 -7.52 4.68 3.14
CA ILE A 112 -7.17 5.51 1.98
C ILE A 112 -7.65 4.85 0.69
N PHE A 113 -7.35 3.56 0.50
CA PHE A 113 -7.80 2.82 -0.68
C PHE A 113 -9.31 2.75 -0.79
N LYS A 114 -10.02 2.53 0.32
CA LYS A 114 -11.48 2.55 0.33
C LYS A 114 -12.04 3.94 -0.01
N ALA A 115 -11.48 5.01 0.56
CA ALA A 115 -11.92 6.38 0.30
C ALA A 115 -11.69 6.81 -1.15
N LEU A 116 -10.61 6.33 -1.78
CA LEU A 116 -10.26 6.59 -3.17
C LEU A 116 -10.85 5.57 -4.15
N ASN A 117 -11.65 4.60 -3.66
CA ASN A 117 -12.18 3.48 -4.45
C ASN A 117 -11.10 2.69 -5.22
N ILE A 118 -9.91 2.57 -4.64
CA ILE A 118 -8.77 1.83 -5.18
C ILE A 118 -8.82 0.39 -4.67
N LYS A 119 -8.80 -0.57 -5.59
CA LYS A 119 -8.63 -1.99 -5.23
C LYS A 119 -7.15 -2.29 -5.06
N ARG A 120 -6.73 -2.61 -3.84
CA ARG A 120 -5.36 -3.09 -3.57
C ARG A 120 -5.23 -4.53 -4.04
N VAL A 121 -4.38 -4.77 -5.04
CA VAL A 121 -3.94 -6.11 -5.45
C VAL A 121 -2.55 -6.34 -4.89
N VAL A 122 -2.41 -7.28 -3.96
CA VAL A 122 -1.10 -7.70 -3.44
C VAL A 122 -0.66 -8.93 -4.21
N THR A 123 0.38 -8.79 -5.02
CA THR A 123 0.99 -9.92 -5.73
C THR A 123 1.97 -10.67 -4.83
N CYS A 124 2.03 -12.00 -4.95
CA CYS A 124 3.01 -12.82 -4.23
C CYS A 124 4.43 -12.41 -4.60
N ALA A 125 5.33 -12.36 -3.60
CA ALA A 125 6.73 -11.93 -3.76
C ALA A 125 7.54 -12.77 -4.77
N HIS A 126 7.05 -13.96 -5.16
CA HIS A 126 7.78 -14.93 -5.97
C HIS A 126 6.96 -15.56 -7.12
N HIS A 127 6.06 -14.80 -7.76
CA HIS A 127 5.51 -15.21 -9.06
C HIS A 127 6.14 -14.36 -10.18
N PRO A 128 7.16 -14.87 -10.90
CA PRO A 128 7.83 -14.14 -11.99
C PRO A 128 6.84 -13.71 -13.08
N GLU A 129 5.90 -14.60 -13.38
CA GLU A 129 5.01 -14.50 -14.55
C GLU A 129 4.02 -13.34 -14.49
N THR A 130 3.62 -12.89 -13.29
CA THR A 130 2.74 -11.70 -13.14
C THR A 130 3.52 -10.39 -13.28
N TYR A 131 4.85 -10.44 -13.09
CA TYR A 131 5.70 -9.26 -13.03
C TYR A 131 6.48 -9.03 -14.34
N ASP A 132 6.46 -9.96 -15.29
CA ASP A 132 7.25 -9.88 -16.51
C ASP A 132 6.92 -8.68 -17.41
N PRO A 133 5.65 -8.28 -17.64
CA PRO A 133 5.35 -7.08 -18.43
C PRO A 133 5.83 -5.78 -17.76
N ILE A 134 5.66 -5.67 -16.44
CA ILE A 134 6.10 -4.49 -15.66
C ILE A 134 7.63 -4.42 -15.60
N LYS A 135 8.29 -5.55 -15.36
CA LYS A 135 9.76 -5.68 -15.40
C LYS A 135 10.32 -5.26 -16.77
N LYS A 136 9.73 -5.75 -17.85
CA LYS A 136 10.13 -5.39 -19.22
C LYS A 136 9.93 -3.91 -19.48
N THR A 137 8.80 -3.35 -19.06
CA THR A 137 8.55 -1.90 -19.19
C THR A 137 9.56 -1.08 -18.40
N ASN A 138 9.83 -1.46 -17.15
CA ASN A 138 10.82 -0.80 -16.31
C ASN A 138 12.24 -0.93 -16.89
N GLN A 139 12.59 -2.08 -17.45
CA GLN A 139 13.88 -2.27 -18.13
C GLN A 139 13.98 -1.40 -19.38
N ASN A 140 12.93 -1.35 -20.22
CA ASN A 140 12.89 -0.49 -21.39
C ASN A 140 13.07 0.99 -21.04
N ILE A 141 12.45 1.46 -19.95
CA ILE A 141 12.61 2.84 -19.45
C ILE A 141 14.06 3.07 -19.02
N LYS A 142 14.66 2.13 -18.26
CA LYS A 142 16.06 2.21 -17.83
C LYS A 142 17.02 2.25 -19.02
N ASP A 143 16.84 1.36 -19.99
CA ASP A 143 17.68 1.29 -21.19
C ASP A 143 17.54 2.54 -22.06
N ALA A 144 16.36 3.16 -22.09
CA ALA A 144 16.14 4.41 -22.79
C ALA A 144 16.77 5.60 -22.05
N LEU A 145 16.62 5.68 -20.73
CA LEU A 145 17.25 6.71 -19.91
C LEU A 145 18.78 6.63 -19.97
N GLY A 146 19.35 5.44 -19.90
CA GLY A 146 20.81 5.24 -19.96
C GLY A 146 21.46 5.68 -21.27
N LYS A 147 20.69 5.98 -22.33
CA LYS A 147 21.21 6.55 -23.58
C LYS A 147 21.39 8.07 -23.52
N TYR A 148 20.70 8.73 -22.59
CA TYR A 148 20.67 10.19 -22.48
C TYR A 148 21.23 10.69 -21.16
N ALA A 149 21.27 9.83 -20.13
CA ALA A 149 21.88 10.15 -18.85
C ALA A 149 23.38 10.41 -19.00
N ASN A 150 23.87 11.39 -18.25
CA ASN A 150 25.29 11.70 -18.15
C ASN A 150 26.04 10.63 -17.32
N GLU A 151 27.39 10.62 -17.37
CA GLU A 151 28.21 9.68 -16.58
C GLU A 151 27.99 9.75 -15.05
N PRO A 152 27.72 10.91 -14.41
CA PRO A 152 27.35 10.94 -13.00
C PRO A 152 25.91 10.46 -12.71
N GLU A 153 25.12 10.18 -13.74
CA GLU A 153 23.72 9.72 -13.69
C GLU A 153 22.79 10.62 -12.83
N ASP A 154 23.04 11.92 -12.78
CA ASP A 154 22.30 12.87 -11.94
C ASP A 154 21.26 13.72 -12.70
N ASP A 155 21.16 13.54 -14.02
CA ASP A 155 20.26 14.28 -14.92
C ASP A 155 19.12 13.45 -15.51
N TRP A 156 18.94 12.21 -15.04
CA TRP A 156 17.96 11.25 -15.58
C TRP A 156 16.52 11.77 -15.51
N ASP A 157 16.21 12.63 -14.54
CA ASP A 157 14.88 13.21 -14.34
C ASP A 157 14.52 14.24 -15.41
N LEU A 158 15.52 14.96 -15.95
CA LEU A 158 15.36 15.88 -17.09
C LEU A 158 14.94 15.13 -18.35
N HIS A 159 15.45 13.91 -18.54
CA HIS A 159 15.19 13.07 -19.71
C HIS A 159 13.91 12.23 -19.59
N LEU A 160 13.39 12.07 -18.36
CA LEU A 160 12.27 11.17 -18.07
C LEU A 160 11.02 11.51 -18.90
N GLN A 161 10.66 12.79 -19.00
CA GLN A 161 9.47 13.19 -19.76
C GLN A 161 9.60 12.87 -21.26
N ALA A 162 10.78 13.12 -21.84
CA ALA A 162 11.06 12.84 -23.25
C ALA A 162 11.05 11.32 -23.53
N VAL A 163 11.64 10.53 -22.64
CA VAL A 163 11.64 9.05 -22.74
C VAL A 163 10.23 8.48 -22.64
N VAL A 164 9.44 8.94 -21.66
CA VAL A 164 8.04 8.49 -21.48
C VAL A 164 7.19 8.88 -22.70
N TYR A 165 7.38 10.09 -23.24
CA TYR A 165 6.71 10.51 -24.47
C TYR A 165 7.09 9.63 -25.66
N GLY A 166 8.37 9.34 -25.85
CA GLY A 166 8.85 8.44 -26.91
C GLY A 166 8.24 7.04 -26.80
N ILE A 167 8.20 6.46 -25.60
CA ILE A 167 7.61 5.14 -25.36
C ILE A 167 6.10 5.13 -25.62
N ASN A 168 5.38 6.16 -25.16
CA ASN A 168 3.92 6.24 -25.30
C ASN A 168 3.45 6.52 -26.74
N THR A 169 4.31 7.11 -27.58
CA THR A 169 4.03 7.46 -28.98
C THR A 169 4.62 6.47 -29.99
N ALA A 170 5.55 5.61 -29.58
CA ALA A 170 6.09 4.56 -30.43
C ALA A 170 5.16 3.34 -30.50
N LYS A 171 5.02 2.76 -31.70
CA LYS A 171 4.27 1.51 -31.90
C LYS A 171 4.99 0.36 -31.22
N GLN A 172 4.27 -0.38 -30.39
CA GLN A 172 4.84 -1.56 -29.73
C GLN A 172 4.70 -2.78 -30.65
N VAL A 173 5.77 -3.55 -30.79
CA VAL A 173 5.84 -4.71 -31.71
C VAL A 173 4.70 -5.72 -31.50
N PRO A 174 4.29 -6.08 -30.25
CA PRO A 174 3.24 -7.08 -30.05
C PRO A 174 1.83 -6.61 -30.44
N THR A 175 1.56 -5.31 -30.36
CA THR A 175 0.21 -4.74 -30.58
C THR A 175 0.10 -3.96 -31.88
N ALA A 176 1.22 -3.62 -32.53
CA ALA A 176 1.31 -2.71 -33.68
C ALA A 176 0.67 -1.32 -33.46
N GLU A 177 0.32 -1.00 -32.22
CA GLU A 177 -0.32 0.25 -31.77
C GLU A 177 0.56 0.98 -30.76
N THR A 178 0.31 2.27 -30.59
CA THR A 178 0.98 3.08 -29.57
C THR A 178 0.22 2.96 -28.24
N PRO A 179 0.90 2.91 -27.09
CA PRO A 179 0.22 2.84 -25.79
C PRO A 179 -0.80 3.96 -25.62
N VAL A 180 -0.46 5.19 -26.03
CA VAL A 180 -1.39 6.34 -25.92
C VAL A 180 -2.67 6.14 -26.73
N LEU A 181 -2.60 5.50 -27.90
CA LEU A 181 -3.78 5.22 -28.72
C LEU A 181 -4.69 4.16 -28.07
N SER A 182 -4.11 3.17 -27.41
CA SER A 182 -4.86 2.13 -26.70
C SER A 182 -5.61 2.68 -25.49
N PHE A 183 -5.00 3.60 -24.73
CA PHE A 183 -5.66 4.25 -23.59
C PHE A 183 -6.65 5.34 -24.00
N PHE A 184 -6.36 6.04 -25.10
CA PHE A 184 -7.19 7.13 -25.62
C PHE A 184 -7.51 6.87 -27.10
N PRO A 185 -8.41 5.91 -27.39
CA PRO A 185 -8.87 5.71 -28.76
C PRO A 185 -9.50 7.02 -29.25
N LYS A 186 -9.05 7.52 -30.41
CA LYS A 186 -9.66 8.70 -31.02
C LYS A 186 -11.15 8.39 -31.18
N THR A 187 -12.01 9.09 -30.43
CA THR A 187 -13.45 9.02 -30.63
C THR A 187 -13.73 9.29 -32.11
N PRO A 188 -14.46 8.42 -32.84
CA PRO A 188 -14.81 8.72 -34.21
C PRO A 188 -15.61 10.03 -34.22
N PRO A 189 -15.30 10.99 -35.10
CA PRO A 189 -16.12 12.17 -35.24
C PRO A 189 -17.51 11.70 -35.69
N ASN A 190 -18.51 11.99 -34.86
CA ASN A 190 -19.95 11.83 -35.08
C ASN A 190 -20.38 11.35 -36.49
N SER A 191 -21.06 10.20 -36.53
CA SER A 191 -21.93 9.73 -37.61
C SER A 191 -23.22 10.59 -37.71
N ARG A 192 -23.06 11.90 -37.86
CA ARG A 192 -24.15 12.85 -38.16
C ARG A 192 -23.71 13.81 -39.26
N GLY A 193 -24.04 13.48 -40.51
CA GLY A 193 -23.87 14.40 -41.62
C GLY A 193 -23.57 13.78 -42.98
N GLN A 194 -24.22 12.68 -43.35
CA GLN A 194 -24.39 12.34 -44.78
C GLN A 194 -25.87 12.06 -45.04
N GLN A 195 -26.64 13.13 -45.03
CA GLN A 195 -27.85 13.22 -45.84
C GLN A 195 -27.79 14.55 -46.57
N HIS A 196 -28.17 14.49 -47.85
CA HIS A 196 -28.40 15.60 -48.76
C HIS A 196 -27.17 16.16 -49.50
N LEU A 197 -26.98 15.68 -50.73
CA LEU A 197 -27.06 16.51 -51.93
C LEU A 197 -27.14 15.59 -53.15
N SER A 198 -28.36 15.24 -53.54
CA SER A 198 -28.70 14.88 -54.91
C SER A 198 -29.54 16.02 -55.48
N HIS A 199 -29.10 16.58 -56.61
CA HIS A 199 -29.89 17.06 -57.77
C HIS A 199 -29.25 18.28 -58.43
N GLY A 200 -29.03 18.18 -59.75
CA GLY A 200 -28.56 19.26 -60.60
C GLY A 200 -27.92 18.82 -61.92
N GLU A 201 -28.63 18.01 -62.70
CA GLU A 201 -28.77 18.03 -64.17
C GLU A 201 -28.21 19.29 -64.90
N HIS A 202 -27.70 19.32 -66.15
CA HIS A 202 -27.77 18.45 -67.34
C HIS A 202 -26.87 19.03 -68.46
N LEU A 203 -26.69 18.26 -69.56
CA LEU A 203 -26.27 18.63 -70.94
C LEU A 203 -24.77 18.92 -71.18
N GLY A 204 -24.10 18.40 -72.22
CA GLY A 204 -24.49 17.58 -73.36
C GLY A 204 -23.37 17.61 -74.43
N HIS A 205 -23.32 16.57 -75.29
CA HIS A 205 -22.62 16.46 -76.59
C HIS A 205 -21.09 16.68 -76.65
N GLY A 206 -20.26 15.92 -77.35
CA GLY A 206 -20.42 14.82 -78.30
C GLY A 206 -19.23 14.82 -79.29
N ARG A 207 -18.81 13.61 -79.71
CA ARG A 207 -17.96 13.29 -80.89
C ARG A 207 -16.49 13.75 -80.79
N ARG A 208 -15.49 13.04 -81.33
CA ARG A 208 -15.43 11.92 -82.28
C ARG A 208 -14.09 11.21 -82.08
#